data_AF-A0A250VRE9-F1
#
_entry.id   AF-A0A250VRE9-F1
#
_cell.length_a   1.000
_cell.length_b   1.000
_cell.length_c   1.000
_cell.angle_alpha   90.00
_cell.angle_beta   90.00
_cell.angle_gamma   90.00
#
_symmetry.space_group_name_H-M   'P 1'
#
loop_
_entity.id
_entity.type
_entity.pdbx_description
1 polymer ?
#
loop_
_entity_poly.entity_id
_entity_poly.type
_entity_poly.pdbx_seq_one_letter_code
_entity_poly.pdbx_strand_id
1 'polypeptide(L)' 'MSAVGSSADNAAAESFNASFKRETLKGRKGWSNEPEARLDAFRRLSRYNTRRRHSRLGQRSPITFENALHSTSTTLTRAA' A
#
# COMPACT_ATOMS: atom_id res chain seq x y z
N MET A 1 7.23 16.81 -13.35
CA MET A 1 7.40 16.68 -11.90
C MET A 1 6.12 17.12 -11.22
N SER A 2 5.73 16.45 -10.14
CA SER A 2 4.66 16.91 -9.24
C SER A 2 5.06 18.25 -8.61
N ALA A 3 4.08 19.06 -8.20
CA ALA A 3 4.36 20.31 -7.50
C ALA A 3 5.02 20.00 -6.14
N VAL A 4 6.13 20.70 -5.84
CA VAL A 4 6.89 20.51 -4.61
C VAL A 4 5.99 20.81 -3.40
N GLY A 5 5.89 19.86 -2.46
CA GLY A 5 5.06 20.02 -1.24
C GLY A 5 3.61 19.55 -1.35
N SER A 6 3.21 18.89 -2.44
CA SER A 6 1.98 18.10 -2.48
C SER A 6 2.13 16.81 -1.65
N SER A 7 1.05 16.24 -1.09
CA SER A 7 1.10 14.91 -0.44
C SER A 7 1.55 13.80 -1.40
N ALA A 8 1.47 14.06 -2.72
CA ALA A 8 2.01 13.23 -3.78
C ALA A 8 3.51 13.42 -4.04
N ASP A 9 4.15 14.44 -3.46
CA ASP A 9 5.57 14.80 -3.60
C ASP A 9 6.42 14.16 -2.48
N ASN A 10 6.09 12.92 -2.14
CA ASN A 10 6.87 12.08 -1.25
C ASN A 10 7.25 10.84 -2.04
N ALA A 11 8.54 10.48 -2.03
CA ALA A 11 9.09 9.37 -2.81
C ALA A 11 8.34 8.03 -2.60
N ALA A 12 7.78 7.79 -1.40
CA ALA A 12 6.95 6.63 -1.12
C ALA A 12 5.58 6.71 -1.82
N ALA A 13 4.92 7.88 -1.81
CA ALA A 13 3.67 8.10 -2.53
C ALA A 13 3.87 7.98 -4.06
N GLU A 14 4.96 8.53 -4.58
CA GLU A 14 5.32 8.41 -5.99
C GLU A 14 5.58 6.94 -6.40
N SER A 15 6.39 6.22 -5.62
CA SER A 15 6.69 4.80 -5.87
C SER A 15 5.43 3.93 -5.79
N PHE A 16 4.54 4.22 -4.83
CA PHE A 16 3.26 3.54 -4.71
C PHE A 16 2.38 3.76 -5.94
N ASN A 17 2.21 5.03 -6.36
CA ASN A 17 1.38 5.41 -7.51
C ASN A 17 1.94 4.86 -8.84
N ALA A 18 3.26 4.88 -9.01
CA ALA A 18 3.92 4.30 -10.18
C ALA A 18 3.67 2.78 -10.25
N SER A 19 3.88 2.07 -9.15
CA SER A 19 3.62 0.63 -9.07
C SER A 19 2.14 0.29 -9.26
N PHE A 20 1.24 1.11 -8.71
CA PHE A 20 -0.20 0.96 -8.86
C PHE A 20 -0.58 1.02 -10.34
N LYS A 21 -0.21 2.10 -11.03
CA LYS A 21 -0.51 2.29 -12.46
C LYS A 21 0.08 1.18 -13.32
N ARG A 22 1.33 0.79 -13.08
CA ARG A 22 2.00 -0.27 -13.84
C ARG A 22 1.24 -1.61 -13.74
N GLU A 23 0.81 -1.97 -12.54
CA GLU A 23 0.18 -3.28 -12.28
C GLU A 23 -1.29 -3.33 -12.71
N THR A 24 -2.03 -2.22 -12.60
CA THR A 24 -3.46 -2.16 -12.94
C THR A 24 -3.68 -1.83 -14.42
N LEU A 25 -2.95 -0.87 -14.99
CA LEU A 25 -3.11 -0.48 -16.38
C LEU A 25 -2.40 -1.43 -17.34
N LYS A 26 -1.25 -2.01 -16.95
CA LYS A 26 -0.48 -2.96 -17.78
C LYS A 26 -0.20 -2.43 -19.20
N GLY A 27 0.12 -1.14 -19.32
CA GLY A 27 0.38 -0.47 -20.61
C GLY A 27 -0.85 0.12 -21.30
N ARG A 28 -2.07 -0.09 -20.76
CA ARG A 28 -3.28 0.60 -21.21
C ARG A 28 -3.20 2.10 -20.91
N LYS A 29 -3.78 2.93 -21.78
CA LYS A 29 -3.90 4.39 -21.56
C LYS A 29 -4.85 4.76 -20.42
N GLY A 30 -5.78 3.87 -20.07
CA GLY A 30 -6.79 4.05 -19.03
C GLY A 30 -7.70 2.83 -18.93
N TRP A 31 -8.75 2.95 -18.13
CA TRP A 31 -9.85 1.97 -18.06
C TRP A 31 -10.98 2.37 -19.00
N SER A 32 -11.76 1.39 -19.44
CA SER A 32 -12.88 1.64 -20.36
C SER A 32 -14.08 2.28 -19.64
N ASN A 33 -14.23 1.99 -18.35
CA ASN A 33 -15.28 2.53 -17.49
C ASN A 33 -14.86 2.52 -16.01
N GLU A 34 -15.62 3.25 -15.20
CA GLU A 34 -15.38 3.38 -13.75
C GLU A 34 -15.49 2.04 -12.98
N PRO A 35 -16.49 1.17 -13.23
CA PRO A 35 -16.57 -0.13 -12.56
C PRO A 35 -15.31 -1.01 -12.75
N GLU A 36 -14.77 -1.06 -13.97
CA GLU A 36 -13.54 -1.79 -14.27
C GLU A 36 -12.36 -1.22 -13.47
N ALA A 37 -12.22 0.10 -13.45
CA ALA A 37 -11.18 0.79 -12.69
C ALA A 37 -11.27 0.48 -11.19
N ARG A 38 -12.48 0.52 -10.63
CA ARG A 38 -12.73 0.20 -9.21
C ARG A 38 -12.36 -1.24 -8.87
N LEU A 39 -12.74 -2.20 -9.72
CA LEU A 39 -12.43 -3.61 -9.49
C LEU A 39 -10.92 -3.89 -9.56
N ASP A 40 -10.23 -3.34 -10.56
CA ASP A 40 -8.78 -3.49 -10.68
C ASP A 40 -8.04 -2.83 -9.51
N ALA A 41 -8.45 -1.62 -9.13
CA ALA A 41 -7.93 -0.91 -7.97
C ALA A 41 -8.12 -1.74 -6.69
N PHE A 42 -9.34 -2.22 -6.44
CA PHE A 42 -9.66 -3.01 -5.25
C PHE A 42 -8.82 -4.29 -5.19
N ARG A 43 -8.80 -5.09 -6.27
CA ARG A 43 -8.01 -6.33 -6.32
C ARG A 43 -6.53 -6.07 -6.04
N ARG A 44 -5.96 -5.01 -6.62
CA ARG A 44 -4.55 -4.66 -6.42
C ARG A 44 -4.29 -4.20 -4.98
N LEU A 45 -5.15 -3.33 -4.43
CA LEU A 45 -5.03 -2.83 -3.05
C LEU A 45 -5.19 -3.96 -2.02
N SER A 46 -6.16 -4.86 -2.21
CA SER A 46 -6.33 -6.04 -1.37
C SER A 46 -5.06 -6.90 -1.37
N ARG A 47 -4.50 -7.19 -2.55
CA ARG A 47 -3.24 -7.94 -2.64
C ARG A 47 -2.07 -7.19 -1.98
N TYR A 48 -1.96 -5.89 -2.20
CA TYR A 48 -0.93 -5.04 -1.61
C TYR A 48 -0.94 -5.13 -0.08
N ASN A 49 -2.12 -4.98 0.54
CA ASN A 49 -2.25 -4.98 2.00
C ASN A 49 -2.18 -6.37 2.64
N THR A 50 -2.69 -7.41 1.96
CA THR A 50 -2.90 -8.73 2.58
C THR A 50 -1.90 -9.80 2.18
N ARG A 51 -1.21 -9.65 1.04
CA ARG A 51 -0.36 -10.71 0.46
C ARG A 51 1.02 -10.24 0.04
N ARG A 52 1.16 -9.04 -0.50
CA ARG A 52 2.43 -8.54 -1.04
C ARG A 52 3.44 -8.40 0.08
N ARG A 53 4.64 -8.96 -0.09
CA ARG A 53 5.74 -8.84 0.87
C ARG A 53 6.56 -7.59 0.56
N HIS A 54 6.94 -6.86 1.59
CA HIS A 54 7.74 -5.64 1.46
C HIS A 54 9.06 -5.81 2.22
N SER A 55 10.18 -5.53 1.57
CA SER A 55 11.52 -5.63 2.17
C SER A 55 11.66 -4.74 3.40
N ARG A 56 11.11 -3.52 3.36
CA ARG A 56 11.06 -2.59 4.50
C ARG A 56 10.27 -3.14 5.70
N LEU A 57 9.37 -4.09 5.47
CA LEU A 57 8.57 -4.75 6.52
C LEU A 57 9.14 -6.13 6.91
N GLY A 58 10.43 -6.38 6.65
CA GLY A 58 11.05 -7.68 6.92
C GLY A 58 10.48 -8.81 6.05
N GLN A 59 10.12 -8.49 4.80
CA GLN A 59 9.44 -9.42 3.89
C GLN A 59 8.11 -9.93 4.45
N ARG A 60 7.31 -9.04 5.04
CA ARG A 60 5.94 -9.33 5.48
C ARG A 60 4.95 -8.46 4.71
N SER A 61 3.68 -8.89 4.73
CA SER A 61 2.61 -8.05 4.22
C SER A 61 2.26 -6.94 5.21
N PRO A 62 1.71 -5.80 4.76
CA PRO A 62 1.31 -4.72 5.65
C PRO A 62 0.40 -5.20 6.78
N ILE A 63 -0.65 -5.97 6.48
CA ILE A 63 -1.55 -6.47 7.51
C ILE A 63 -0.83 -7.39 8.51
N THR A 64 0.08 -8.24 8.04
CA THR A 64 0.86 -9.10 8.93
C THR A 64 1.76 -8.28 9.83
N PHE A 65 2.43 -7.26 9.28
CA PHE A 65 3.32 -6.36 10.02
C PHE A 65 2.55 -5.62 11.11
N GLU A 66 1.47 -4.94 10.75
CA GLU A 66 0.60 -4.21 11.68
C GLU A 66 0.05 -5.12 12.77
N ASN A 67 -0.46 -6.32 12.42
CA ASN A 67 -1.01 -7.23 13.42
C ASN A 67 0.02 -7.61 14.50
N ALA A 68 1.29 -7.82 14.16
CA ALA A 68 2.29 -8.12 15.18
C ALA A 68 2.67 -6.91 16.03
N LEU A 69 2.64 -5.69 15.48
CA LEU A 69 2.84 -4.47 16.28
C LEU A 69 1.73 -4.35 17.33
N HIS A 70 0.47 -4.54 16.92
CA HIS A 70 -0.66 -4.51 17.85
C HIS A 70 -0.60 -5.63 18.89
N SER A 71 -0.15 -6.84 18.52
CA SER A 71 0.06 -7.94 19.49
C SER A 71 1.19 -7.67 20.48
N THR A 72 2.18 -6.84 20.13
CA THR A 72 3.30 -6.50 21.02
C THR A 72 2.93 -5.36 21.99
N SER A 73 1.94 -4.55 21.64
CA SER A 73 1.53 -3.38 22.41
C SER A 73 0.40 -3.68 23.38
N THR A 74 0.61 -4.48 24.43
CA THR A 74 -0.05 -4.36 25.76
C THR A 74 0.68 -5.25 26.78
N THR A 75 1.80 -4.77 27.32
CA THR A 75 2.20 -5.13 28.69
C THR A 75 2.89 -3.91 29.30
N LEU A 76 2.08 -2.94 29.74
CA LEU A 76 2.56 -1.96 30.70
C LEU A 76 2.74 -2.70 32.02
N THR A 77 3.98 -2.99 32.40
CA THR A 77 4.29 -3.48 33.75
C THR A 77 3.73 -2.48 34.75
N ARG A 78 2.74 -2.91 35.52
CA ARG A 78 2.14 -2.12 36.59
C ARG A 78 3.25 -1.74 37.58
N ALA A 79 3.54 -0.45 37.70
CA ALA A 79 4.47 0.05 38.70
C ALA A 79 3.93 -0.28 40.10
N ALA A 80 4.83 -0.78 40.97
CA ALA A 80 4.56 -1.20 42.33
C ALA A 80 4.20 -0.01 43.23
#